data_AF-A0A6A8LQ69-F1
#
_entry.id   AF-A0A6A8LQ69-F1
#
_cell.length_a   1.000
_cell.length_b   1.000
_cell.length_c   1.000
_cell.angle_alpha   90.00
_cell.angle_beta   90.00
_cell.angle_gamma   90.00
#
_symmetry.space_group_name_H-M   'P 1'
#
loop_
_entity.id
_entity.type
_entity.pdbx_description
1 polymer ?
#
loop_
_entity_poly.entity_id
_entity_poly.type
_entity_poly.pdbx_seq_one_letter_code
_entity_poly.pdbx_strand_id
1 'polypeptide(L)'
;MPITYNEQSREFHLYNNKISYLIKILANEQLGQLYFGKRIPNRENHDYLVENTYRPVTSYVFDDDYSFSLGNVKQEYPAYGTTDQRRPALDIKQPNG
;
A
#
# COMPACT_ATOMS: atom_id res chain seq x y z
N MET A 1 -13.55 18.92 -2.05
CA MET A 1 -12.85 17.64 -1.79
C MET A 1 -11.41 17.83 -2.21
N PRO A 2 -10.55 18.38 -1.34
CA PRO A 2 -9.14 18.55 -1.64
C PRO A 2 -8.42 17.20 -1.77
N ILE A 3 -7.44 17.19 -2.67
CA ILE A 3 -6.50 16.09 -2.88
C ILE A 3 -5.12 16.74 -2.83
N THR A 4 -4.24 16.22 -1.98
CA THR A 4 -2.86 16.70 -1.88
C THR A 4 -1.92 15.54 -2.08
N TYR A 5 -0.84 15.78 -2.81
CA TYR A 5 0.28 14.85 -2.95
C TYR A 5 1.49 15.45 -2.26
N ASN A 6 2.12 14.68 -1.37
CA ASN A 6 3.39 15.05 -0.77
C ASN A 6 4.51 14.31 -1.50
N GLU A 7 5.39 15.04 -2.18
CA GLU A 7 6.47 14.46 -2.97
C GLU A 7 7.54 13.77 -2.11
N GLN A 8 7.79 14.27 -0.90
CA GLN A 8 8.83 13.72 0.00
C GLN A 8 8.41 12.38 0.58
N SER A 9 7.17 12.29 1.08
CA SER A 9 6.63 11.03 1.62
C SER A 9 5.96 10.16 0.55
N ARG A 10 5.77 10.67 -0.67
CA ARG A 10 5.09 9.98 -1.78
C ARG A 10 3.67 9.53 -1.40
N GLU A 11 2.96 10.38 -0.66
CA GLU A 11 1.62 10.13 -0.11
C GLU A 11 0.56 10.98 -0.80
N PHE A 12 -0.56 10.36 -1.15
CA PHE A 12 -1.79 11.03 -1.56
C PHE A 12 -2.75 11.10 -0.37
N HIS A 13 -3.20 12.30 -0.04
CA HIS A 13 -4.20 12.53 0.99
C HIS A 13 -5.47 13.11 0.36
N LEU A 14 -6.50 12.28 0.27
CA LEU A 14 -7.83 12.65 -0.20
C LEU A 14 -8.71 12.89 1.02
N TYR A 15 -9.38 14.04 1.09
CA TYR A 15 -10.18 14.34 2.28
C TYR A 15 -11.34 15.30 2.06
N ASN A 16 -12.23 15.29 3.04
CA ASN A 16 -13.25 16.32 3.24
C ASN A 16 -13.38 16.62 4.74
N ASN A 17 -14.45 17.30 5.15
CA ASN A 17 -14.64 17.69 6.55
C ASN A 17 -14.90 16.50 7.50
N LYS A 18 -15.17 15.30 6.97
CA LYS A 18 -15.57 14.11 7.74
C LYS A 18 -14.61 12.94 7.62
N ILE A 19 -14.01 12.75 6.45
CA ILE A 19 -13.18 11.58 6.14
C ILE A 19 -11.82 11.96 5.56
N SER A 20 -10.87 11.06 5.78
CA SER A 20 -9.55 11.03 5.15
C SER A 20 -9.31 9.66 4.53
N TYR A 21 -8.69 9.65 3.36
CA TYR A 21 -8.17 8.47 2.68
C TYR A 21 -6.70 8.74 2.34
N LEU A 22 -5.81 7.84 2.76
CA LEU A 22 -4.37 7.94 2.53
C LEU A 22 -3.88 6.78 1.66
N ILE A 23 -3.24 7.13 0.54
CA ILE A 23 -2.54 6.21 -0.37
C ILE A 23 -1.07 6.57 -0.36
N LYS A 24 -0.17 5.60 -0.46
CA LYS A 24 1.27 5.81 -0.55
C LYS A 24 1.86 5.01 -1.69
N ILE A 25 2.88 5.55 -2.35
CA ILE A 25 3.74 4.76 -3.22
C ILE A 25 4.73 3.98 -2.35
N LEU A 26 4.63 2.65 -2.36
CA LEU A 26 5.44 1.75 -1.55
C LEU A 26 6.84 1.54 -2.14
N ALA A 27 7.71 0.84 -1.41
CA ALA A 27 9.09 0.56 -1.81
C ALA A 27 9.22 -0.19 -3.15
N ASN A 28 8.21 -0.98 -3.52
CA ASN A 28 8.14 -1.70 -4.80
C ASN A 28 7.38 -0.92 -5.89
N GLU A 29 7.19 0.40 -5.72
CA GLU A 29 6.51 1.29 -6.66
C GLU A 29 5.00 1.01 -6.86
N GLN A 30 4.41 0.10 -6.07
CA GLN A 30 2.97 -0.13 -6.06
C GLN A 30 2.25 0.79 -5.07
N LEU A 31 0.93 0.93 -5.24
CA LEU A 31 0.10 1.74 -4.35
C LEU A 31 -0.32 0.95 -3.10
N GLY A 32 0.02 1.48 -1.94
CA GLY A 32 -0.38 0.99 -0.63
C GLY A 32 -1.48 1.86 -0.01
N GLN A 33 -2.43 1.21 0.65
CA GLN A 33 -3.50 1.86 1.39
C GLN A 33 -3.06 2.05 2.85
N LEU A 34 -2.89 3.30 3.30
CA LEU A 34 -2.46 3.56 4.69
C LEU A 34 -3.63 3.69 5.65
N TYR A 35 -4.68 4.41 5.24
CA TYR A 35 -5.79 4.75 6.12
C TYR A 35 -7.06 5.08 5.34
N PHE A 36 -8.20 4.66 5.88
CA PHE A 36 -9.50 5.19 5.50
C PHE A 36 -10.37 5.32 6.76
N GLY A 37 -10.93 6.50 6.99
CA GLY A 37 -11.76 6.73 8.17
C GLY A 37 -11.99 8.21 8.46
N LYS A 38 -12.17 8.53 9.75
CA LYS A 38 -12.41 9.89 10.24
C LYS A 38 -11.33 10.85 9.75
N ARG A 39 -11.71 12.10 9.48
CA ARG A 39 -10.80 13.17 9.09
C ARG A 39 -9.63 13.27 10.08
N ILE A 40 -8.43 13.02 9.58
CA ILE A 40 -7.15 13.25 10.27
C ILE A 40 -6.47 14.52 9.74
N PRO A 41 -5.68 15.24 10.57
CA PRO A 41 -4.88 16.37 10.12
C PRO A 41 -3.88 15.97 9.04
N ASN A 42 -3.51 16.92 8.18
CA ASN A 42 -2.40 16.69 7.25
C ASN A 42 -1.10 16.65 8.07
N ARG A 43 -0.25 15.67 7.79
CA ARG A 43 1.12 15.55 8.32
C ARG A 43 2.07 15.34 7.15
N GLU A 44 3.36 15.54 7.40
CA GLU A 44 4.39 15.33 6.38
C GLU A 44 4.54 13.85 6.01
N ASN A 45 4.31 12.93 6.95
CA ASN A 45 4.59 11.51 6.79
C ASN A 45 3.65 10.65 7.66
N HIS A 46 3.18 9.54 7.11
CA HIS A 46 2.35 8.53 7.77
C HIS A 46 2.93 7.10 7.68
N ASP A 47 4.24 6.95 7.52
CA ASP A 47 4.95 5.67 7.37
C ASP A 47 4.74 4.71 8.54
N TYR A 48 4.45 5.24 9.74
CA TYR A 48 4.08 4.43 10.90
C TYR A 48 2.79 3.61 10.69
N LEU A 49 1.99 3.91 9.66
CA LEU A 49 0.80 3.13 9.25
C LEU A 49 1.13 2.00 8.27
N VAL A 50 2.36 1.95 7.74
CA VAL A 50 2.82 0.84 6.90
C VAL A 50 3.07 -0.36 7.80
N GLU A 51 2.23 -1.37 7.66
CA GLU A 51 2.32 -2.60 8.44
C GLU A 51 3.30 -3.57 7.80
N ASN A 52 4.52 -3.57 8.29
CA ASN A 52 5.59 -4.44 7.86
C ASN A 52 6.27 -5.06 9.07
N THR A 53 6.24 -6.38 9.15
CA THR A 53 6.90 -7.14 10.21
C THR A 53 7.29 -8.50 9.67
N TYR A 54 8.38 -9.04 10.19
CA TYR A 54 8.80 -10.39 9.86
C TYR A 54 7.71 -11.39 10.26
N ARG A 55 7.31 -12.24 9.31
CA ARG A 55 6.45 -13.39 9.53
C ARG A 55 7.09 -14.63 8.90
N PRO A 56 7.18 -15.76 9.63
CA PRO A 56 7.69 -17.00 9.07
C PRO A 56 6.73 -17.51 7.98
N VAL A 57 7.25 -18.29 7.04
CA VAL A 57 6.48 -18.91 5.94
C VAL A 57 5.72 -17.88 5.08
N THR A 58 6.29 -16.68 4.94
CA THR A 58 5.75 -15.58 4.13
C THR A 58 6.67 -15.30 2.94
N SER A 59 6.10 -14.93 1.80
CA SER A 59 6.86 -14.49 0.62
C SER A 59 7.20 -13.00 0.72
N TYR A 60 8.44 -12.65 0.37
CA TYR A 60 8.96 -11.28 0.38
C TYR A 60 9.29 -10.83 -1.04
N VAL A 61 9.23 -9.53 -1.30
CA VAL A 61 9.37 -8.98 -2.67
C VAL A 61 10.83 -8.85 -3.09
N PHE A 62 11.72 -8.55 -2.14
CA PHE A 62 13.13 -8.30 -2.39
C PHE A 62 13.97 -9.45 -1.84
N ASP A 63 14.99 -9.85 -2.58
CA ASP A 63 15.94 -10.86 -2.14
C ASP A 63 16.69 -10.39 -0.88
N ASP A 64 16.88 -11.30 0.07
CA ASP A 64 17.55 -11.06 1.37
C ASP A 64 16.94 -9.95 2.26
N ASP A 65 15.74 -9.44 1.93
CA ASP A 65 15.01 -8.45 2.73
C ASP A 65 13.66 -8.99 3.21
N TYR A 66 13.60 -9.27 4.51
CA TYR A 66 12.41 -9.77 5.18
C TYR A 66 11.53 -8.68 5.83
N SER A 67 11.71 -7.43 5.43
CA SER A 67 10.94 -6.30 5.94
C SER A 67 9.72 -5.98 5.09
N PHE A 68 9.66 -6.42 3.82
CA PHE A 68 8.60 -6.02 2.89
C PHE A 68 7.90 -7.22 2.23
N SER A 69 6.63 -7.43 2.57
CA SER A 69 5.78 -8.48 1.98
C SER A 69 4.43 -7.93 1.57
N LEU A 70 4.04 -8.22 0.32
CA LEU A 70 2.74 -7.83 -0.22
C LEU A 70 1.56 -8.58 0.43
N GLY A 71 1.82 -9.72 1.08
CA GLY A 71 0.82 -10.42 1.91
C GLY A 71 0.51 -9.70 3.22
N ASN A 72 1.44 -8.89 3.74
CA ASN A 72 1.29 -8.16 5.01
C ASN A 72 0.78 -6.73 4.79
N VAL A 73 1.27 -6.03 3.76
CA VAL A 73 0.85 -4.65 3.51
C VAL A 73 -0.59 -4.59 2.98
N LYS A 74 -1.26 -3.49 3.31
CA LYS A 74 -2.55 -3.10 2.74
C LYS A 74 -2.28 -2.48 1.35
N GLN A 75 -2.79 -3.10 0.30
CA GLN A 75 -2.60 -2.66 -1.08
C GLN A 75 -3.84 -1.92 -1.58
N GLU A 76 -3.65 -0.92 -2.42
CA GLU A 76 -4.76 -0.16 -3.02
C GLU A 76 -5.45 -0.95 -4.14
N TYR A 77 -4.68 -1.68 -4.95
CA TYR A 77 -5.20 -2.49 -6.05
C TYR A 77 -4.33 -3.74 -6.28
N PRO A 78 -4.49 -4.79 -5.44
CA PRO A 78 -3.61 -5.96 -5.45
C PRO A 78 -3.75 -6.79 -6.73
N ALA A 79 -2.62 -7.23 -7.28
CA ALA A 79 -2.55 -8.08 -8.45
C ALA A 79 -2.20 -9.54 -8.08
N TYR A 80 -2.65 -10.50 -8.89
CA TYR A 80 -2.26 -11.89 -8.73
C TYR A 80 -0.76 -12.12 -9.04
N GLY A 81 -0.15 -13.09 -8.36
CA GLY A 81 1.23 -13.53 -8.63
C GLY A 81 2.34 -12.64 -8.06
N THR A 82 2.01 -11.63 -7.25
CA THR A 82 2.98 -10.66 -6.71
C THR A 82 3.36 -10.96 -5.25
N THR A 83 3.58 -12.22 -4.84
CA THR A 83 3.84 -12.64 -3.43
C THR A 83 2.67 -12.48 -2.45
N ASP A 84 1.58 -11.80 -2.84
CA ASP A 84 0.32 -11.78 -2.10
C ASP A 84 -0.53 -12.99 -2.49
N GLN A 85 -0.94 -13.76 -1.48
CA GLN A 85 -1.78 -14.96 -1.62
C GLN A 85 -3.27 -14.69 -1.33
N ARG A 86 -3.63 -13.44 -1.02
CA ARG A 86 -5.03 -13.03 -0.82
C ARG A 86 -5.77 -12.98 -2.16
N ARG A 87 -7.08 -12.71 -2.12
CA ARG A 87 -7.87 -12.51 -3.33
C ARG A 87 -7.42 -11.23 -4.05
N PRO A 88 -7.00 -11.31 -5.33
CA PRO A 88 -6.55 -10.14 -6.07
C PRO A 88 -7.74 -9.29 -6.51
N ALA A 89 -7.47 -8.01 -6.78
CA ALA A 89 -8.38 -7.12 -7.50
C ALA A 89 -8.17 -7.21 -9.02
N LEU A 90 -6.94 -7.56 -9.45
CA LEU A 90 -6.55 -7.71 -10.84
C LEU A 90 -5.90 -9.08 -11.09
N ASP A 91 -6.40 -9.79 -12.09
CA ASP A 91 -5.77 -10.98 -12.63
C ASP A 91 -5.83 -10.89 -14.16
N ILE A 92 -4.66 -11.01 -14.81
CA ILE A 92 -4.51 -10.88 -16.25
C ILE A 92 -3.85 -12.15 -16.77
N LYS A 93 -4.60 -12.92 -17.55
CA LYS A 93 -4.05 -14.04 -18.31
C LYS A 93 -3.32 -13.52 -19.54
N GLN A 94 -2.04 -13.84 -19.66
CA GLN A 94 -1.24 -13.48 -20.83
C GLN A 94 -1.41 -14.51 -21.95
N PRO A 95 -1.00 -14.20 -23.20
CA PRO A 95 -1.08 -15.15 -24.30
C PRO A 95 -0.34 -16.48 -24.05
N ASN A 96 0.69 -16.47 -23.19
CA ASN A 96 1.48 -17.65 -22.82
C ASN A 96 0.96 -18.38 -21.57
N GLY A 97 -0.21 -17.99 -21.05
CA GLY A 97 -0.76 -18.53 -19.80
C GLY A 97 -0.43 -17.65 -18.60
#